data_AF-A0A0D9X8R5-F1
#
_entry.id   AF-A0A0D9X8R5-F1
#
_cell.length_a   1.000
_cell.length_b   1.000
_cell.length_c   1.000
_cell.angle_alpha   90.00
_cell.angle_beta   90.00
_cell.angle_gamma   90.00
#
_symmetry.space_group_name_H-M   'P 1'
#
loop_
_entity.id
_entity.type
_entity.pdbx_description
1 polymer ?
#
loop_
_entity_poly.entity_id
_entity_poly.type
_entity_poly.pdbx_seq_one_letter_code
_entity_poly.pdbx_strand_id
1 'polypeptide(L)'
;MRRGGGGRRLPAAPDRTPMQDPHILYGRNLESAFSRRDSDAFSLCSSRPSSIGTAPSLAAPVTNFSDKASQAAALRVVNAYLAPTINLRHPFPAAKDILAAFRHFLDVLQYRNQGAFEDDLLYILRFLGCPYKLTRSALKAPGTPHSWPPLLSVLYWLTLLVRCDENADNSTSQFDAISDDLTLYFTNSYSLFISGEDDAVAALDDEYFSKARVHAEADVEATQAMEKEAQDLEAKRIKLTSGPSTLEKLQTEKEAFTADIQKFESVVNTWTTKIQEKEESLACLDKELEAKVLDGQRIVAENEELMKKVDTQKLNVRDVERMQREIQAVEHDISKSDNGKVTLEEKGWDLDTAIVRKLEEIEGSMEQVNQALRKLNLNVEFHYTVNTKGSSPVEVLGTGYKTILKPALNSLADEMRMISVSKHDDVVDLEKQSQRNAKVLEEKRNCLSAHQANYDKSVALMDSLDVEIENHGSRCKNDARLIENELEKKEHELSTVEKEAHGLLKNSENRLQDAKQQSDQETQLCARQLLELIDSVADYKEFMEATISGMKKELYETVDYISSLPSKAVPTS
;
A
#
# COMPACT_ATOMS: atom_id res chain seq x y z
N MET A 1 24.01 -43.14 -11.66
CA MET A 1 22.58 -43.51 -11.74
C MET A 1 21.86 -42.50 -12.64
N ARG A 2 21.01 -42.99 -13.54
CA ARG A 2 20.26 -42.22 -14.56
C ARG A 2 18.85 -41.87 -14.04
N ARG A 3 18.30 -40.77 -14.58
CA ARG A 3 16.91 -40.22 -14.57
C ARG A 3 16.85 -38.90 -13.79
N GLY A 4 16.31 -37.80 -14.30
CA GLY A 4 15.63 -37.50 -15.56
C GLY A 4 14.59 -36.39 -15.33
N GLY A 5 14.47 -35.46 -16.29
CA GLY A 5 13.24 -34.69 -16.51
C GLY A 5 13.31 -33.17 -16.30
N GLY A 6 12.85 -32.42 -17.31
CA GLY A 6 12.27 -31.08 -17.16
C GLY A 6 13.03 -29.94 -17.85
N GLY A 7 12.66 -29.63 -19.09
CA GLY A 7 13.13 -28.44 -19.82
C GLY A 7 12.13 -27.28 -19.83
N ARG A 8 12.66 -26.07 -20.09
CA ARG A 8 12.12 -24.81 -20.72
C ARG A 8 12.83 -23.62 -20.04
N ARG A 9 13.87 -22.98 -20.60
CA ARG A 9 13.93 -21.93 -21.67
C ARG A 9 12.80 -20.89 -21.53
N LEU A 10 13.03 -19.67 -20.98
CA LEU A 10 13.75 -18.45 -21.46
C LEU A 10 12.67 -17.32 -21.68
N PRO A 11 12.96 -16.00 -21.79
CA PRO A 11 14.24 -15.27 -21.71
C PRO A 11 14.22 -13.93 -20.93
N ALA A 12 15.42 -13.35 -20.82
CA ALA A 12 15.72 -11.95 -20.52
C ALA A 12 15.62 -11.06 -21.78
N ALA A 13 15.46 -9.75 -21.58
CA ALA A 13 15.83 -8.69 -22.53
C ALA A 13 16.84 -7.74 -21.85
N PRO A 14 17.72 -7.10 -22.62
CA PRO A 14 17.64 -5.64 -22.65
C PRO A 14 17.93 -4.99 -24.01
N ASP A 15 17.52 -3.72 -24.07
CA ASP A 15 17.66 -2.69 -25.09
C ASP A 15 19.04 -2.52 -25.75
N ARG A 16 19.01 -1.99 -26.99
CA ARG A 16 19.88 -0.93 -27.51
C ARG A 16 19.35 -0.35 -28.83
N THR A 17 19.18 0.96 -28.88
CA THR A 17 18.97 1.83 -30.06
C THR A 17 20.32 2.47 -30.51
N PRO A 18 20.39 3.44 -31.45
CA PRO A 18 20.37 3.30 -32.93
C PRO A 18 21.55 4.07 -33.63
N MET A 19 21.74 4.01 -34.96
CA MET A 19 22.47 5.03 -35.77
C MET A 19 22.14 5.00 -37.29
N GLN A 20 21.67 6.16 -37.80
CA GLN A 20 22.00 6.94 -39.05
C GLN A 20 22.43 6.22 -40.35
N ASP A 21 21.69 6.30 -41.49
CA ASP A 21 21.53 7.36 -42.57
C ASP A 21 22.26 6.90 -43.88
N PRO A 22 22.09 7.43 -45.14
CA PRO A 22 21.26 8.53 -45.68
C PRO A 22 20.70 8.42 -47.16
N HIS A 23 19.94 9.46 -47.57
CA HIS A 23 19.71 10.10 -48.91
C HIS A 23 19.08 9.37 -50.15
N ILE A 24 18.02 9.98 -50.74
CA ILE A 24 17.99 10.70 -52.06
C ILE A 24 16.53 11.17 -52.42
N LEU A 25 16.40 12.44 -52.85
CA LEU A 25 15.22 13.15 -53.43
C LEU A 25 15.05 12.79 -54.93
N TYR A 26 13.92 12.77 -55.65
CA TYR A 26 12.73 13.63 -55.86
C TYR A 26 11.63 12.71 -56.47
N GLY A 27 10.32 12.88 -56.30
CA GLY A 27 9.45 13.95 -56.81
C GLY A 27 7.99 13.44 -56.78
N ARG A 28 7.11 14.20 -56.13
CA ARG A 28 5.81 13.79 -55.59
C ARG A 28 4.66 14.24 -56.52
N ASN A 29 3.75 13.33 -56.87
CA ASN A 29 2.38 13.65 -57.30
C ASN A 29 1.41 13.32 -56.16
N LEU A 30 0.36 14.13 -56.04
CA LEU A 30 -0.68 14.11 -55.01
C LEU A 30 -1.57 12.85 -55.06
N GLU A 31 -2.32 12.66 -53.96
CA GLU A 31 -3.45 11.72 -53.74
C GLU A 31 -3.11 10.36 -53.09
N SER A 32 -2.99 10.36 -51.76
CA SER A 32 -3.58 9.32 -50.90
C SER A 32 -3.49 9.70 -49.42
N ALA A 33 -4.64 9.96 -48.82
CA ALA A 33 -4.91 9.88 -47.37
C ALA A 33 -6.44 9.71 -47.29
N PHE A 34 -7.05 8.73 -46.62
CA PHE A 34 -6.72 8.11 -45.36
C PHE A 34 -7.34 6.71 -45.29
N SER A 35 -6.67 5.77 -44.63
CA SER A 35 -7.35 4.63 -44.02
C SER A 35 -6.68 4.24 -42.69
N ARG A 36 -7.57 4.06 -41.72
CA ARG A 36 -7.47 3.31 -40.45
C ARG A 36 -6.87 4.00 -39.23
N ARG A 37 -7.76 4.16 -38.25
CA ARG A 37 -7.49 4.10 -36.82
C ARG A 37 -8.34 2.95 -36.26
N ASP A 38 -7.67 1.98 -35.66
CA ASP A 38 -8.28 0.88 -34.90
C ASP A 38 -8.71 1.37 -33.50
N SER A 39 -9.70 0.69 -32.92
CA SER A 39 -9.63 0.10 -31.56
C SER A 39 -10.88 -0.77 -31.28
N ASP A 40 -10.64 -2.06 -31.02
CA ASP A 40 -11.54 -3.04 -30.38
C ASP A 40 -11.78 -2.65 -28.88
N ALA A 41 -12.63 -3.23 -28.01
CA ALA A 41 -13.24 -4.55 -27.90
C ALA A 41 -14.18 -4.66 -26.66
N PHE A 42 -15.12 -5.63 -26.67
CA PHE A 42 -15.78 -6.37 -25.55
C PHE A 42 -16.74 -5.61 -24.57
N SER A 43 -17.84 -6.15 -24.01
CA SER A 43 -18.34 -7.53 -23.86
C SER A 43 -19.84 -7.57 -23.49
N LEU A 44 -20.53 -8.63 -23.95
CA LEU A 44 -21.63 -9.43 -23.38
C LEU A 44 -22.57 -8.86 -22.29
N CYS A 45 -23.87 -8.76 -22.61
CA CYS A 45 -24.98 -9.25 -21.76
C CYS A 45 -26.34 -9.29 -22.49
N SER A 46 -26.99 -10.46 -22.46
CA SER A 46 -28.42 -10.66 -22.19
C SER A 46 -29.53 -10.24 -23.20
N SER A 47 -30.12 -11.29 -23.80
CA SER A 47 -31.56 -11.63 -23.81
C SER A 47 -32.59 -10.90 -24.70
N ARG A 48 -33.06 -11.68 -25.69
CA ARG A 48 -34.48 -11.93 -26.08
C ARG A 48 -35.28 -10.80 -26.79
N PRO A 49 -36.38 -11.15 -27.50
CA PRO A 49 -36.52 -10.86 -28.92
C PRO A 49 -37.61 -9.82 -29.23
N SER A 50 -37.52 -9.18 -30.40
CA SER A 50 -38.59 -9.03 -31.42
C SER A 50 -38.48 -7.74 -32.22
N SER A 51 -38.58 -7.92 -33.54
CA SER A 51 -39.10 -7.00 -34.57
C SER A 51 -38.64 -5.54 -34.56
N ILE A 52 -37.61 -5.26 -35.35
CA ILE A 52 -37.77 -4.37 -36.50
C ILE A 52 -36.73 -4.77 -37.54
N GLY A 53 -37.19 -5.12 -38.74
CA GLY A 53 -36.33 -5.59 -39.83
C GLY A 53 -35.40 -4.46 -40.26
N THR A 54 -34.12 -4.62 -39.94
CA THR A 54 -33.02 -3.77 -40.39
C THR A 54 -33.01 -3.68 -41.91
N ALA A 55 -33.15 -2.46 -42.42
CA ALA A 55 -32.86 -2.10 -43.80
C ALA A 55 -31.39 -2.41 -44.13
N PRO A 56 -31.07 -3.07 -45.27
CA PRO A 56 -29.69 -3.29 -45.65
C PRO A 56 -29.10 -2.07 -46.37
N SER A 57 -27.91 -1.71 -45.90
CA SER A 57 -26.92 -0.77 -46.43
C SER A 57 -26.76 -0.78 -47.97
N LEU A 58 -26.82 0.40 -48.58
CA LEU A 58 -26.46 0.68 -49.97
C LEU A 58 -24.94 0.57 -50.19
N ALA A 59 -24.42 -0.64 -50.41
CA ALA A 59 -23.12 -0.87 -51.07
C ALA A 59 -22.86 -2.38 -51.29
N ALA A 60 -23.70 -3.05 -52.09
CA ALA A 60 -23.35 -4.32 -52.77
C ALA A 60 -24.42 -4.65 -53.82
N PRO A 61 -24.16 -4.52 -55.13
CA PRO A 61 -25.13 -4.93 -56.13
C PRO A 61 -24.90 -6.41 -56.46
N VAL A 62 -25.38 -7.30 -55.60
CA VAL A 62 -25.50 -8.73 -55.98
C VAL A 62 -26.80 -9.31 -55.43
N THR A 63 -27.93 -8.67 -55.73
CA THR A 63 -29.20 -9.39 -55.78
C THR A 63 -29.40 -9.85 -57.22
N ASN A 64 -28.61 -10.84 -57.65
CA ASN A 64 -29.04 -11.63 -58.80
C ASN A 64 -30.33 -12.31 -58.37
N PHE A 65 -31.48 -11.84 -58.86
CA PHE A 65 -32.80 -12.34 -58.51
C PHE A 65 -33.01 -13.76 -59.08
N SER A 66 -32.19 -14.72 -58.68
CA SER A 66 -32.21 -16.10 -59.16
C SER A 66 -33.38 -16.88 -58.57
N ASP A 67 -33.85 -16.51 -57.38
CA ASP A 67 -34.99 -17.11 -56.71
C ASP A 67 -36.31 -16.38 -57.01
N LYS A 68 -37.40 -17.14 -57.07
CA LYS A 68 -38.74 -16.60 -57.43
C LYS A 68 -39.30 -15.63 -56.37
N ALA A 69 -38.94 -15.80 -55.10
CA ALA A 69 -39.44 -14.95 -54.02
C ALA A 69 -38.85 -13.54 -54.10
N SER A 70 -37.54 -13.42 -54.33
CA SER A 70 -36.88 -12.12 -54.52
C SER A 70 -37.33 -11.43 -55.81
N GLN A 71 -37.55 -12.19 -56.91
CA GLN A 71 -38.16 -11.63 -58.12
C GLN A 71 -39.54 -11.03 -57.83
N ALA A 72 -40.41 -11.73 -57.09
CA ALA A 72 -41.72 -11.22 -56.75
C ALA A 72 -41.68 -9.99 -55.82
N ALA A 73 -40.69 -9.90 -54.92
CA ALA A 73 -40.49 -8.74 -54.06
C ALA A 73 -39.98 -7.52 -54.84
N ALA A 74 -38.97 -7.69 -55.69
CA ALA A 74 -38.43 -6.64 -56.54
C ALA A 74 -39.49 -6.10 -57.52
N LEU A 75 -40.28 -7.01 -58.12
CA LEU A 75 -41.38 -6.64 -59.01
C LEU A 75 -42.44 -5.79 -58.32
N ARG A 76 -42.74 -6.07 -57.03
CA ARG A 76 -43.66 -5.22 -56.24
C ARG A 76 -43.15 -3.80 -56.07
N VAL A 77 -41.85 -3.62 -55.83
CA VAL A 77 -41.24 -2.28 -55.68
C VAL A 77 -41.25 -1.54 -57.02
N VAL A 78 -40.87 -2.20 -58.10
CA VAL A 78 -40.89 -1.62 -59.45
C VAL A 78 -42.33 -1.22 -59.84
N ASN A 79 -43.30 -2.11 -59.65
CA ASN A 79 -44.71 -1.80 -59.96
C ASN A 79 -45.29 -0.71 -59.03
N ALA A 80 -44.83 -0.59 -57.78
CA ALA A 80 -45.28 0.48 -56.90
C ALA A 80 -44.86 1.86 -57.40
N TYR A 81 -43.70 1.96 -58.07
CA TYR A 81 -43.24 3.20 -58.70
C TYR A 81 -43.89 3.44 -60.07
N LEU A 82 -44.02 2.39 -60.89
CA LEU A 82 -44.57 2.51 -62.24
C LEU A 82 -46.10 2.67 -62.31
N ALA A 83 -46.82 2.35 -61.22
CA ALA A 83 -48.27 2.47 -61.15
C ALA A 83 -48.73 3.95 -61.11
N PRO A 84 -49.86 4.31 -61.74
CA PRO A 84 -50.80 3.44 -62.47
C PRO A 84 -50.42 3.21 -63.95
N THR A 85 -49.37 3.87 -64.44
CA THR A 85 -49.04 4.00 -65.86
C THR A 85 -48.62 2.67 -66.52
N ILE A 86 -47.81 1.86 -65.83
CA ILE A 86 -47.32 0.56 -66.33
C ILE A 86 -47.39 -0.48 -65.21
N ASN A 87 -47.89 -1.68 -65.48
CA ASN A 87 -48.00 -2.76 -64.50
C ASN A 87 -47.49 -4.10 -65.07
N LEU A 88 -46.35 -4.57 -64.55
CA LEU A 88 -45.67 -5.79 -64.98
C LEU A 88 -46.25 -7.02 -64.25
N ARG A 89 -46.99 -7.90 -64.94
CA ARG A 89 -47.68 -9.08 -64.36
C ARG A 89 -46.76 -10.31 -64.20
N HIS A 90 -46.90 -11.05 -63.09
CA HIS A 90 -46.20 -12.30 -62.79
C HIS A 90 -46.79 -13.51 -63.58
N PRO A 91 -46.03 -14.57 -63.94
CA PRO A 91 -44.60 -14.83 -63.65
C PRO A 91 -43.60 -14.17 -64.60
N PHE A 92 -43.99 -13.93 -65.85
CA PHE A 92 -43.15 -13.27 -66.85
C PHE A 92 -44.00 -12.22 -67.59
N PRO A 93 -43.68 -10.92 -67.48
CA PRO A 93 -44.45 -9.88 -68.15
C PRO A 93 -44.32 -9.93 -69.67
N ALA A 94 -45.27 -9.32 -70.39
CA ALA A 94 -45.20 -9.22 -71.83
C ALA A 94 -44.02 -8.33 -72.25
N ALA A 95 -43.33 -8.68 -73.34
CA ALA A 95 -42.16 -7.95 -73.82
C ALA A 95 -42.43 -6.45 -74.05
N LYS A 96 -43.65 -6.12 -74.51
CA LYS A 96 -44.08 -4.73 -74.71
C LYS A 96 -44.09 -3.92 -73.41
N ASP A 97 -44.57 -4.52 -72.33
CA ASP A 97 -44.70 -3.86 -71.03
C ASP A 97 -43.33 -3.63 -70.39
N ILE A 98 -42.41 -4.60 -70.54
CA ILE A 98 -41.03 -4.50 -70.05
C ILE A 98 -40.30 -3.35 -70.75
N LEU A 99 -40.40 -3.27 -72.07
CA LEU A 99 -39.78 -2.19 -72.85
C LEU A 99 -40.43 -0.82 -72.55
N ALA A 100 -41.75 -0.79 -72.31
CA ALA A 100 -42.43 0.43 -71.87
C ALA A 100 -41.91 0.92 -70.51
N ALA A 101 -41.69 0.00 -69.56
CA ALA A 101 -41.13 0.33 -68.25
C ALA A 101 -39.74 0.98 -68.37
N PHE A 102 -38.85 0.41 -69.20
CA PHE A 102 -37.54 1.01 -69.45
C PHE A 102 -37.64 2.40 -70.09
N ARG A 103 -38.55 2.60 -71.07
CA ARG A 103 -38.75 3.93 -71.68
C ARG A 103 -39.23 4.96 -70.67
N HIS A 104 -40.14 4.58 -69.79
CA HIS A 104 -40.65 5.48 -68.76
C HIS A 104 -39.53 5.95 -67.82
N PHE A 105 -38.67 5.04 -67.34
CA PHE A 105 -37.52 5.43 -66.51
C PHE A 105 -36.55 6.35 -67.25
N LEU A 106 -36.30 6.12 -68.54
CA LEU A 106 -35.43 7.01 -69.32
C LEU A 106 -36.02 8.41 -69.51
N ASP A 107 -37.34 8.52 -69.68
CA ASP A 107 -38.03 9.80 -69.82
C ASP A 107 -38.00 10.61 -68.52
N VAL A 108 -38.24 9.96 -67.36
CA VAL A 108 -38.13 10.61 -66.05
C VAL A 108 -36.71 11.13 -65.80
N LEU A 109 -35.70 10.37 -66.21
CA LEU A 109 -34.29 10.78 -66.14
C LEU A 109 -33.87 11.73 -67.27
N GLN A 110 -34.81 12.23 -68.08
CA GLN A 110 -34.59 13.16 -69.19
C GLN A 110 -33.65 12.66 -70.31
N TYR A 111 -33.48 11.34 -70.45
CA TYR A 111 -32.72 10.73 -71.56
C TYR A 111 -33.64 10.42 -72.75
N ARG A 112 -33.59 11.24 -73.80
CA ARG A 112 -34.34 11.02 -75.04
C ARG A 112 -33.64 9.99 -75.94
N ASN A 113 -34.35 8.93 -76.33
CA ASN A 113 -33.87 7.94 -77.32
C ASN A 113 -33.72 8.60 -78.70
N GLN A 114 -32.59 8.38 -79.37
CA GLN A 114 -32.26 9.01 -80.67
C GLN A 114 -32.07 7.97 -81.80
N GLY A 115 -32.06 6.66 -81.48
CA GLY A 115 -31.86 5.57 -82.45
C GLY A 115 -32.54 4.24 -82.08
N ALA A 116 -31.85 3.12 -82.31
CA ALA A 116 -32.36 1.78 -81.99
C ALA A 116 -32.42 1.60 -80.47
N PHE A 117 -33.63 1.48 -79.92
CA PHE A 117 -33.88 1.47 -78.48
C PHE A 117 -32.98 0.49 -77.70
N GLU A 118 -32.71 -0.70 -78.23
CA GLU A 118 -31.87 -1.67 -77.53
C GLU A 118 -30.41 -1.22 -77.39
N ASP A 119 -29.85 -0.56 -78.42
CA ASP A 119 -28.46 -0.09 -78.40
C ASP A 119 -28.34 1.19 -77.54
N ASP A 120 -29.31 2.10 -77.63
CA ASP A 120 -29.40 3.31 -76.81
C ASP A 120 -29.55 2.96 -75.32
N LEU A 121 -30.44 2.02 -74.99
CA LEU A 121 -30.65 1.56 -73.61
C LEU A 121 -29.37 0.95 -73.03
N LEU A 122 -28.66 0.11 -73.78
CA LEU A 122 -27.40 -0.48 -73.31
C LEU A 122 -26.32 0.59 -73.11
N TYR A 123 -26.26 1.62 -73.96
CA TYR A 123 -25.36 2.75 -73.79
C TYR A 123 -25.70 3.56 -72.54
N ILE A 124 -26.97 3.94 -72.36
CA ILE A 124 -27.42 4.75 -71.22
C ILE A 124 -27.21 3.99 -69.91
N LEU A 125 -27.53 2.69 -69.85
CA LEU A 125 -27.27 1.87 -68.67
C LEU A 125 -25.77 1.83 -68.33
N ARG A 126 -24.88 1.79 -69.32
CA ARG A 126 -23.44 1.88 -69.09
C ARG A 126 -23.00 3.27 -68.63
N PHE A 127 -23.57 4.32 -69.21
CA PHE A 127 -23.29 5.72 -68.82
C PHE A 127 -23.70 6.00 -67.38
N LEU A 128 -24.88 5.49 -66.97
CA LEU A 128 -25.38 5.58 -65.60
C LEU A 128 -24.67 4.63 -64.61
N GLY A 129 -23.67 3.86 -65.06
CA GLY A 129 -22.91 2.95 -64.20
C GLY A 129 -23.72 1.75 -63.69
N CYS A 130 -24.71 1.26 -64.46
CA CYS A 130 -25.57 0.15 -64.06
C CYS A 130 -24.73 -1.08 -63.68
N PRO A 131 -24.90 -1.62 -62.45
CA PRO A 131 -24.06 -2.71 -61.97
C PRO A 131 -24.43 -4.08 -62.57
N TYR A 132 -25.61 -4.20 -63.18
CA TYR A 132 -26.11 -5.43 -63.78
C TYR A 132 -25.81 -5.49 -65.28
N LYS A 133 -25.23 -6.62 -65.73
CA LYS A 133 -24.91 -6.84 -67.14
C LYS A 133 -26.15 -7.29 -67.91
N LEU A 134 -26.57 -6.48 -68.88
CA LEU A 134 -27.66 -6.79 -69.79
C LEU A 134 -27.12 -7.16 -71.17
N THR A 135 -27.60 -8.26 -71.76
CA THR A 135 -27.18 -8.70 -73.10
C THR A 135 -28.20 -8.28 -74.16
N ARG A 136 -27.73 -8.01 -75.39
CA ARG A 136 -28.60 -7.68 -76.52
C ARG A 136 -29.64 -8.78 -76.82
N SER A 137 -29.31 -10.05 -76.54
CA SER A 137 -30.24 -11.17 -76.68
C SER A 137 -31.38 -11.14 -75.65
N ALA A 138 -31.11 -10.68 -74.42
CA ALA A 138 -32.16 -10.54 -73.39
C ALA A 138 -33.19 -9.46 -73.78
N LEU A 139 -32.77 -8.39 -74.45
CA LEU A 139 -33.67 -7.34 -74.94
C LEU A 139 -34.52 -7.77 -76.15
N LYS A 140 -34.02 -8.70 -76.98
CA LYS A 140 -34.79 -9.27 -78.10
C LYS A 140 -35.91 -10.21 -77.64
N ALA A 141 -35.75 -10.90 -76.51
CA ALA A 141 -36.73 -11.82 -75.95
C ALA A 141 -36.92 -11.64 -74.42
N PRO A 142 -37.41 -10.46 -73.98
CA PRO A 142 -37.33 -10.03 -72.59
C PRO A 142 -38.27 -10.76 -71.63
N GLY A 143 -39.31 -11.42 -72.14
CA GLY A 143 -40.27 -12.20 -71.36
C GLY A 143 -39.89 -13.68 -71.17
N THR A 144 -38.68 -14.10 -71.55
CA THR A 144 -38.26 -15.50 -71.41
C THR A 144 -37.70 -15.78 -70.00
N PRO A 145 -37.86 -17.02 -69.47
CA PRO A 145 -37.44 -17.35 -68.10
C PRO A 145 -35.96 -17.07 -67.78
N HIS A 146 -35.10 -17.13 -68.78
CA HIS A 146 -33.66 -16.87 -68.61
C HIS A 146 -33.27 -15.40 -68.76
N SER A 147 -34.04 -14.61 -69.52
CA SER A 147 -33.76 -13.19 -69.76
C SER A 147 -34.43 -12.26 -68.75
N TRP A 148 -35.51 -12.71 -68.11
CA TRP A 148 -36.28 -11.92 -67.17
C TRP A 148 -35.51 -11.50 -65.90
N PRO A 149 -34.76 -12.39 -65.21
CA PRO A 149 -34.11 -12.00 -63.96
C PRO A 149 -33.10 -10.84 -64.10
N PRO A 150 -32.20 -10.82 -65.11
CA PRO A 150 -31.33 -9.67 -65.36
C PRO A 150 -32.10 -8.38 -65.68
N LEU A 151 -33.18 -8.46 -66.47
CA LEU A 151 -34.00 -7.28 -66.81
C LEU A 151 -34.68 -6.69 -65.58
N LEU A 152 -35.23 -7.54 -64.71
CA LEU A 152 -35.84 -7.12 -63.47
C LEU A 152 -34.82 -6.48 -62.51
N SER A 153 -33.60 -7.01 -62.44
CA SER A 153 -32.50 -6.39 -61.66
C SER A 153 -32.22 -4.96 -62.12
N VAL A 154 -32.18 -4.71 -63.43
CA VAL A 154 -31.97 -3.37 -63.96
C VAL A 154 -33.17 -2.46 -63.68
N LEU A 155 -34.41 -2.92 -63.90
CA LEU A 155 -35.62 -2.12 -63.61
C LEU A 155 -35.71 -1.73 -62.13
N TYR A 156 -35.41 -2.66 -61.23
CA TYR A 156 -35.38 -2.40 -59.79
C TYR A 156 -34.32 -1.36 -59.42
N TRP A 157 -33.13 -1.47 -60.01
CA TRP A 157 -32.07 -0.49 -59.79
C TRP A 157 -32.43 0.90 -60.30
N LEU A 158 -33.01 1.01 -61.51
CA LEU A 158 -33.50 2.29 -62.03
C LEU A 158 -34.56 2.92 -61.13
N THR A 159 -35.43 2.09 -60.53
CA THR A 159 -36.44 2.57 -59.56
C THR A 159 -35.80 3.20 -58.33
N LEU A 160 -34.71 2.61 -57.82
CA LEU A 160 -34.00 3.17 -56.67
C LEU A 160 -33.27 4.46 -57.02
N LEU A 161 -32.66 4.52 -58.22
CA LEU A 161 -31.94 5.70 -58.70
C LEU A 161 -32.84 6.94 -58.71
N VAL A 162 -34.02 6.84 -59.31
CA VAL A 162 -34.94 7.98 -59.43
C VAL A 162 -35.43 8.47 -58.07
N ARG A 163 -35.74 7.57 -57.14
CA ARG A 163 -36.21 7.94 -55.79
C ARG A 163 -35.15 8.65 -54.95
N CYS A 164 -33.87 8.45 -55.25
CA CYS A 164 -32.79 9.18 -54.58
C CYS A 164 -32.70 10.63 -55.06
N ASP A 165 -32.91 10.87 -56.36
CA ASP A 165 -32.86 12.20 -56.98
C ASP A 165 -33.95 13.12 -56.41
N GLU A 166 -35.20 12.64 -56.35
CA GLU A 166 -36.35 13.40 -55.82
C GLU A 166 -36.20 13.81 -54.33
N ASN A 167 -35.43 13.07 -53.54
CA ASN A 167 -35.25 13.36 -52.11
C ASN A 167 -34.16 14.40 -51.85
N ALA A 168 -33.21 14.58 -52.78
CA ALA A 168 -32.12 15.53 -52.63
C ALA A 168 -32.63 16.98 -52.66
N ASP A 169 -33.54 17.29 -53.59
CA ASP A 169 -34.09 18.63 -53.81
C ASP A 169 -34.88 19.19 -52.60
N ASN A 170 -35.38 18.34 -51.70
CA ASN A 170 -36.18 18.76 -50.55
C ASN A 170 -35.38 19.03 -49.27
N SER A 171 -34.08 18.76 -49.25
CA SER A 171 -33.30 18.65 -47.99
C SER A 171 -32.35 19.83 -47.70
N THR A 172 -32.37 20.87 -48.52
CA THR A 172 -31.42 21.98 -48.40
C THR A 172 -31.96 23.10 -47.50
N SER A 173 -31.56 23.08 -46.22
CA SER A 173 -32.09 23.96 -45.16
C SER A 173 -31.06 24.95 -44.59
N GLN A 174 -31.53 26.19 -44.39
CA GLN A 174 -30.99 27.30 -43.57
C GLN A 174 -29.58 27.86 -43.84
N PHE A 175 -28.56 27.05 -44.13
CA PHE A 175 -27.23 27.58 -44.46
C PHE A 175 -27.20 28.21 -45.86
N ASP A 176 -28.04 27.72 -46.77
CA ASP A 176 -28.16 28.27 -48.12
C ASP A 176 -28.98 29.56 -48.16
N ALA A 177 -29.79 29.90 -47.15
CA ALA A 177 -30.65 31.09 -47.20
C ALA A 177 -29.87 32.42 -47.18
N ILE A 178 -28.75 32.48 -46.46
CA ILE A 178 -27.87 33.67 -46.43
C ILE A 178 -27.02 33.74 -47.71
N SER A 179 -26.60 32.58 -48.21
CA SER A 179 -25.94 32.47 -49.52
C SER A 179 -26.90 32.89 -50.63
N ASP A 180 -28.18 32.54 -50.55
CA ASP A 180 -29.20 32.89 -51.53
C ASP A 180 -29.52 34.39 -51.55
N ASP A 181 -29.59 35.08 -50.40
CA ASP A 181 -29.92 36.52 -50.38
C ASP A 181 -28.83 37.38 -51.01
N LEU A 182 -27.56 37.08 -50.70
CA LEU A 182 -26.40 37.76 -51.30
C LEU A 182 -26.25 37.39 -52.77
N THR A 183 -26.46 36.11 -53.12
CA THR A 183 -26.42 35.66 -54.52
C THR A 183 -27.54 36.29 -55.33
N LEU A 184 -28.74 36.43 -54.77
CA LEU A 184 -29.90 37.08 -55.38
C LEU A 184 -29.61 38.57 -55.63
N TYR A 185 -29.06 39.27 -54.64
CA TYR A 185 -28.60 40.67 -54.82
C TYR A 185 -27.59 40.78 -55.97
N PHE A 186 -26.56 39.93 -56.01
CA PHE A 186 -25.57 39.94 -57.09
C PHE A 186 -26.20 39.64 -58.46
N THR A 187 -27.11 38.66 -58.55
CA THR A 187 -27.76 38.32 -59.82
C THR A 187 -28.68 39.43 -60.33
N ASN A 188 -29.43 40.09 -59.43
CA ASN A 188 -30.30 41.21 -59.78
C ASN A 188 -29.49 42.44 -60.17
N SER A 189 -28.45 42.77 -59.41
CA SER A 189 -27.50 43.85 -59.72
C SER A 189 -26.83 43.63 -61.07
N TYR A 190 -26.40 42.40 -61.36
CA TYR A 190 -25.80 42.05 -62.65
C TYR A 190 -26.80 42.12 -63.81
N SER A 191 -28.07 41.74 -63.59
CA SER A 191 -29.13 41.88 -64.60
C SER A 191 -29.42 43.34 -64.94
N LEU A 192 -29.47 44.21 -63.93
CA LEU A 192 -29.67 45.66 -64.11
C LEU A 192 -28.46 46.33 -64.78
N PHE A 193 -27.25 45.89 -64.43
CA PHE A 193 -26.00 46.30 -65.08
C PHE A 193 -25.96 45.96 -66.57
N ILE A 194 -26.33 44.73 -66.95
CA ILE A 194 -26.40 44.33 -68.37
C ILE A 194 -27.46 45.15 -69.12
N SER A 195 -28.53 45.55 -68.44
CA SER A 195 -29.62 46.34 -69.02
C SER A 195 -29.31 47.84 -69.10
N GLY A 196 -28.23 48.31 -68.46
CA GLY A 196 -27.79 49.71 -68.44
C GLY A 196 -28.64 50.62 -67.56
N GLU A 197 -29.35 50.05 -66.58
CA GLU A 197 -30.24 50.78 -65.67
C GLU A 197 -29.51 51.18 -64.38
N ASP A 198 -28.52 52.09 -64.48
CA ASP A 198 -27.65 52.48 -63.36
C ASP A 198 -28.42 53.07 -62.16
N ASP A 199 -29.49 53.85 -62.41
CA ASP A 199 -30.34 54.41 -61.34
C ASP A 199 -31.07 53.31 -60.54
N ALA A 200 -31.45 52.21 -61.20
CA ALA A 200 -32.11 51.08 -60.55
C ALA A 200 -31.12 50.25 -59.71
N VAL A 201 -29.86 50.20 -60.11
CA VAL A 201 -28.78 49.58 -59.31
C VAL A 201 -28.56 50.37 -58.02
N ALA A 202 -28.50 51.71 -58.09
CA ALA A 202 -28.34 52.54 -56.89
C ALA A 202 -29.50 52.36 -55.89
N ALA A 203 -30.74 52.22 -56.38
CA ALA A 203 -31.89 51.94 -55.52
C ALA A 203 -31.83 50.54 -54.88
N LEU A 204 -31.38 49.53 -55.63
CA LEU A 204 -31.17 48.16 -55.12
C LEU A 204 -30.07 48.11 -54.05
N ASP A 205 -28.99 48.88 -54.24
CA ASP A 205 -27.89 49.01 -53.28
C ASP A 205 -28.39 49.64 -51.98
N ASP A 206 -29.12 50.75 -52.05
CA ASP A 206 -29.68 51.42 -50.88
C ASP A 206 -30.65 50.52 -50.09
N GLU A 207 -31.49 49.75 -50.79
CA GLU A 207 -32.39 48.75 -50.18
C GLU A 207 -31.60 47.65 -49.47
N TYR A 208 -30.59 47.08 -50.14
CA TYR A 208 -29.77 46.01 -49.60
C TYR A 208 -28.94 46.48 -48.39
N PHE A 209 -28.32 47.66 -48.47
CA PHE A 209 -27.60 48.25 -47.34
C PHE A 209 -28.53 48.55 -46.16
N SER A 210 -29.74 49.04 -46.43
CA SER A 210 -30.74 49.29 -45.38
C SER A 210 -31.14 47.99 -44.69
N LYS A 211 -31.39 46.92 -45.46
CA LYS A 211 -31.71 45.58 -44.93
C LYS A 211 -30.54 45.00 -44.13
N ALA A 212 -29.32 45.09 -44.65
CA ALA A 212 -28.11 44.62 -43.97
C ALA A 212 -27.88 45.37 -42.64
N ARG A 213 -28.12 46.68 -42.61
CA ARG A 213 -28.01 47.49 -41.38
C ARG A 213 -29.04 47.06 -40.33
N VAL A 214 -30.29 46.85 -40.73
CA VAL A 214 -31.35 46.37 -39.80
C VAL A 214 -31.01 44.99 -39.25
N HIS A 215 -30.49 44.07 -40.07
CA HIS A 215 -30.02 42.77 -39.59
C HIS A 215 -28.85 42.91 -38.62
N ALA A 216 -27.85 43.74 -38.93
CA ALA A 216 -26.72 43.98 -38.05
C ALA A 216 -27.16 44.59 -36.70
N GLU A 217 -28.09 45.54 -36.71
CA GLU A 217 -28.66 46.13 -35.50
C GLU A 217 -29.40 45.07 -34.67
N ALA A 218 -30.21 44.21 -35.29
CA ALA A 218 -30.90 43.12 -34.62
C ALA A 218 -29.94 42.08 -34.03
N ASP A 219 -28.85 41.75 -34.72
CA ASP A 219 -27.82 40.83 -34.23
C ASP A 219 -27.04 41.44 -33.06
N VAL A 220 -26.76 42.75 -33.10
CA VAL A 220 -26.16 43.48 -31.97
C VAL A 220 -27.09 43.46 -30.75
N GLU A 221 -28.39 43.68 -30.91
CA GLU A 221 -29.35 43.57 -29.82
C GLU A 221 -29.44 42.15 -29.25
N ALA A 222 -29.46 41.13 -30.12
CA ALA A 222 -29.50 39.73 -29.72
C ALA A 222 -28.23 39.31 -28.96
N THR A 223 -27.05 39.74 -29.43
CA THR A 223 -25.77 39.45 -28.76
C THR A 223 -25.68 40.15 -27.40
N GLN A 224 -26.12 41.40 -27.29
CA GLN A 224 -26.19 42.10 -25.99
C GLN A 224 -27.17 41.43 -25.02
N ALA A 225 -28.31 40.93 -25.50
CA ALA A 225 -29.25 40.19 -24.67
C ALA A 225 -28.65 38.87 -24.16
N MET A 226 -27.96 38.13 -25.04
CA MET A 226 -27.24 36.91 -24.65
C MET A 226 -26.10 37.19 -23.68
N GLU A 227 -25.37 38.28 -23.86
CA GLU A 227 -24.29 38.68 -22.95
C GLU A 227 -24.82 38.99 -21.55
N LYS A 228 -25.95 39.70 -21.45
CA LYS A 228 -26.63 39.94 -20.16
C LYS A 228 -27.07 38.64 -19.50
N GLU A 229 -27.67 37.72 -20.27
CA GLU A 229 -28.06 36.40 -19.75
C GLU A 229 -26.84 35.60 -19.26
N ALA A 230 -25.74 35.63 -20.00
CA ALA A 230 -24.49 34.99 -19.61
C ALA A 230 -23.93 35.57 -18.30
N GLN A 231 -23.92 36.90 -18.16
CA GLN A 231 -23.49 37.58 -16.93
C GLN A 231 -24.40 37.22 -15.74
N ASP A 232 -25.72 37.16 -15.92
CA ASP A 232 -26.67 36.75 -14.88
C ASP A 232 -26.46 35.28 -14.47
N LEU A 233 -26.23 34.40 -15.43
CA LEU A 233 -25.92 32.99 -15.20
C LEU A 233 -24.58 32.82 -14.48
N GLU A 234 -23.57 33.60 -14.82
CA GLU A 234 -22.27 33.59 -14.16
C GLU A 234 -22.37 34.13 -12.73
N ALA A 235 -23.10 35.23 -12.51
CA ALA A 235 -23.40 35.73 -11.16
C ALA A 235 -24.14 34.69 -10.31
N LYS A 236 -25.11 33.98 -10.91
CA LYS A 236 -25.83 32.87 -10.27
C LYS A 236 -24.90 31.70 -9.96
N ARG A 237 -24.00 31.34 -10.88
CA ARG A 237 -22.96 30.33 -10.67
C ARG A 237 -22.07 30.71 -9.50
N ILE A 238 -21.52 31.92 -9.50
CA ILE A 238 -20.66 32.43 -8.42
C ILE A 238 -21.39 32.39 -7.09
N LYS A 239 -22.66 32.81 -7.03
CA LYS A 239 -23.49 32.76 -5.82
C LYS A 239 -23.73 31.33 -5.32
N LEU A 240 -23.84 30.36 -6.22
CA LEU A 240 -23.98 28.94 -5.88
C LEU A 240 -22.64 28.29 -5.47
N THR A 241 -21.51 28.79 -5.97
CA THR A 241 -20.16 28.25 -5.70
C THR A 241 -19.39 28.98 -4.61
N SER A 242 -19.81 30.16 -4.17
CA SER A 242 -19.12 30.98 -3.15
C SER A 242 -19.35 30.52 -1.71
N GLY A 243 -20.29 29.60 -1.49
CA GLY A 243 -20.40 28.89 -0.22
C GLY A 243 -19.52 27.63 -0.22
N PRO A 244 -18.94 27.24 0.93
CA PRO A 244 -18.33 25.92 1.07
C PRO A 244 -19.37 24.89 0.66
N SER A 245 -19.04 24.06 -0.32
CA SER A 245 -20.02 23.18 -0.94
C SER A 245 -20.61 22.28 0.15
N THR A 246 -21.89 21.93 0.02
CA THR A 246 -22.51 20.94 0.91
C THR A 246 -21.69 19.65 0.98
N LEU A 247 -20.99 19.32 -0.10
CA LEU A 247 -20.04 18.22 -0.16
C LEU A 247 -18.83 18.45 0.76
N GLU A 248 -18.22 19.63 0.76
CA GLU A 248 -17.08 19.96 1.63
C GLU A 248 -17.46 19.93 3.11
N LYS A 249 -18.64 20.46 3.47
CA LYS A 249 -19.17 20.35 4.84
C LYS A 249 -19.44 18.90 5.25
N LEU A 250 -20.04 18.12 4.36
CA LEU A 250 -20.29 16.69 4.62
C LEU A 250 -18.98 15.89 4.68
N GLN A 251 -17.95 16.33 3.97
CA GLN A 251 -16.65 15.69 3.97
C GLN A 251 -15.90 15.95 5.27
N THR A 252 -15.93 17.18 5.78
CA THR A 252 -15.37 17.49 7.12
C THR A 252 -16.15 16.80 8.24
N GLU A 253 -17.48 16.71 8.13
CA GLU A 253 -18.31 15.97 9.08
C GLU A 253 -18.03 14.46 9.03
N LYS A 254 -17.87 13.89 7.83
CA LYS A 254 -17.44 12.50 7.64
C LYS A 254 -16.07 12.26 8.27
N GLU A 255 -15.11 13.13 8.03
CA GLU A 255 -13.76 13.03 8.60
C GLU A 255 -13.80 13.08 10.13
N ALA A 256 -14.59 14.00 10.71
CA ALA A 256 -14.81 14.08 12.14
C ALA A 256 -15.42 12.78 12.71
N PHE A 257 -16.47 12.24 12.07
CA PHE A 257 -17.06 10.97 12.50
C PHE A 257 -16.10 9.79 12.35
N THR A 258 -15.28 9.75 11.30
CA THR A 258 -14.27 8.69 11.17
C THR A 258 -13.20 8.77 12.24
N ALA A 259 -12.78 9.98 12.65
CA ALA A 259 -11.86 10.16 13.75
C ALA A 259 -12.48 9.73 15.09
N ASP A 260 -13.75 10.05 15.32
CA ASP A 260 -14.48 9.61 16.50
C ASP A 260 -14.67 8.09 16.55
N ILE A 261 -14.98 7.45 15.42
CA ILE A 261 -15.05 5.98 15.30
C ILE A 261 -13.71 5.35 15.69
N GLN A 262 -12.59 5.83 15.12
CA GLN A 262 -11.26 5.32 15.47
C GLN A 262 -10.94 5.51 16.95
N LYS A 263 -11.36 6.63 17.55
CA LYS A 263 -11.22 6.88 18.99
C LYS A 263 -12.05 5.88 19.79
N PHE A 264 -13.30 5.62 19.42
CA PHE A 264 -14.13 4.62 20.10
C PHE A 264 -13.57 3.21 19.93
N GLU A 265 -13.10 2.83 18.75
CA GLU A 265 -12.44 1.54 18.52
C GLU A 265 -11.19 1.39 19.40
N SER A 266 -10.39 2.44 19.55
CA SER A 266 -9.21 2.41 20.44
C SER A 266 -9.63 2.18 21.90
N VAL A 267 -10.68 2.86 22.36
CA VAL A 267 -11.23 2.71 23.72
C VAL A 267 -11.78 1.29 23.90
N VAL A 268 -12.57 0.80 22.96
CA VAL A 268 -13.10 -0.57 22.97
C VAL A 268 -11.96 -1.58 23.06
N ASN A 269 -10.93 -1.46 22.23
CA ASN A 269 -9.78 -2.36 22.27
C ASN A 269 -9.08 -2.34 23.64
N THR A 270 -8.84 -1.15 24.22
CA THR A 270 -8.23 -1.08 25.57
C THR A 270 -9.09 -1.72 26.65
N TRP A 271 -10.42 -1.60 26.57
CA TRP A 271 -11.32 -2.23 27.52
C TRP A 271 -11.42 -3.74 27.30
N THR A 272 -11.46 -4.20 26.07
CA THR A 272 -11.43 -5.63 25.73
C THR A 272 -10.18 -6.29 26.28
N THR A 273 -9.00 -5.67 26.13
CA THR A 273 -7.74 -6.17 26.72
C THR A 273 -7.82 -6.20 28.24
N LYS A 274 -8.31 -5.13 28.90
CA LYS A 274 -8.48 -5.12 30.36
C LYS A 274 -9.47 -6.17 30.86
N ILE A 275 -10.55 -6.42 30.12
CA ILE A 275 -11.51 -7.47 30.44
C ILE A 275 -10.82 -8.83 30.36
N GLN A 276 -10.10 -9.10 29.27
CA GLN A 276 -9.35 -10.35 29.12
C GLN A 276 -8.31 -10.55 30.23
N GLU A 277 -7.54 -9.52 30.59
CA GLU A 277 -6.59 -9.57 31.72
C GLU A 277 -7.29 -9.90 33.05
N LYS A 278 -8.48 -9.34 33.28
CA LYS A 278 -9.26 -9.62 34.49
C LYS A 278 -9.87 -11.01 34.47
N GLU A 279 -10.34 -11.49 33.33
CA GLU A 279 -10.83 -12.86 33.16
C GLU A 279 -9.71 -13.89 33.38
N GLU A 280 -8.52 -13.66 32.85
CA GLU A 280 -7.33 -14.51 33.08
C GLU A 280 -6.91 -14.49 34.55
N SER A 281 -6.94 -13.32 35.20
CA SER A 281 -6.65 -13.20 36.64
C SER A 281 -7.70 -13.92 37.49
N LEU A 282 -8.98 -13.84 37.15
CA LEU A 282 -10.05 -14.57 37.85
C LEU A 282 -9.90 -16.07 37.68
N ALA A 283 -9.62 -16.54 36.45
CA ALA A 283 -9.38 -17.95 36.19
C ALA A 283 -8.16 -18.51 36.96
N CYS A 284 -7.13 -17.69 37.17
CA CYS A 284 -5.99 -18.06 38.01
C CYS A 284 -6.39 -18.16 39.50
N LEU A 285 -7.12 -17.17 40.01
CA LEU A 285 -7.62 -17.16 41.38
C LEU A 285 -8.58 -18.31 41.67
N ASP A 286 -9.46 -18.66 40.72
CA ASP A 286 -10.37 -19.80 40.86
C ASP A 286 -9.61 -21.12 40.99
N LYS A 287 -8.55 -21.33 40.17
CA LYS A 287 -7.68 -22.51 40.31
C LYS A 287 -6.95 -22.54 41.64
N GLU A 288 -6.47 -21.39 42.13
CA GLU A 288 -5.84 -21.31 43.45
C GLU A 288 -6.85 -21.62 44.56
N LEU A 289 -8.07 -21.08 44.46
CA LEU A 289 -9.14 -21.35 45.41
C LEU A 289 -9.50 -22.83 45.43
N GLU A 290 -9.67 -23.46 44.27
CA GLU A 290 -9.90 -24.91 44.15
C GLU A 290 -8.78 -25.72 44.82
N ALA A 291 -7.52 -25.34 44.59
CA ALA A 291 -6.39 -26.00 45.24
C ALA A 291 -6.42 -25.85 46.78
N LYS A 292 -6.73 -24.64 47.28
CA LYS A 292 -6.87 -24.38 48.73
C LYS A 292 -8.04 -25.16 49.35
N VAL A 293 -9.15 -25.29 48.63
CA VAL A 293 -10.30 -26.09 49.07
C VAL A 293 -9.91 -27.57 49.18
N LEU A 294 -9.22 -28.11 48.18
CA LEU A 294 -8.73 -29.50 48.19
C LEU A 294 -7.73 -29.75 49.33
N ASP A 295 -6.78 -28.83 49.55
CA ASP A 295 -5.85 -28.90 50.68
C ASP A 295 -6.59 -28.85 52.02
N GLY A 296 -7.59 -27.97 52.15
CA GLY A 296 -8.43 -27.89 53.35
C GLY A 296 -9.19 -29.19 53.61
N GLN A 297 -9.78 -29.79 52.58
CA GLN A 297 -10.43 -31.11 52.69
C GLN A 297 -9.44 -32.20 53.12
N ARG A 298 -8.22 -32.20 52.59
CA ARG A 298 -7.16 -33.13 53.01
C ARG A 298 -6.80 -32.96 54.48
N ILE A 299 -6.62 -31.72 54.95
CA ILE A 299 -6.30 -31.41 56.35
C ILE A 299 -7.44 -31.87 57.28
N VAL A 300 -8.69 -31.65 56.89
CA VAL A 300 -9.85 -32.12 57.67
C VAL A 300 -9.84 -33.65 57.77
N ALA A 301 -9.62 -34.35 56.65
CA ALA A 301 -9.54 -35.81 56.64
C ALA A 301 -8.38 -36.34 57.51
N GLU A 302 -7.20 -35.70 57.44
CA GLU A 302 -6.04 -36.05 58.28
C GLU A 302 -6.33 -35.80 59.77
N ASN A 303 -6.96 -34.67 60.12
CA ASN A 303 -7.37 -34.38 61.49
C ASN A 303 -8.39 -35.38 62.02
N GLU A 304 -9.37 -35.80 61.21
CA GLU A 304 -10.30 -36.86 61.58
C GLU A 304 -9.59 -38.20 61.83
N GLU A 305 -8.59 -38.54 61.01
CA GLU A 305 -7.76 -39.74 61.22
C GLU A 305 -6.93 -39.62 62.50
N LEU A 306 -6.32 -38.47 62.76
CA LEU A 306 -5.57 -38.18 63.98
C LEU A 306 -6.47 -38.24 65.21
N MET A 307 -7.69 -37.69 65.16
CA MET A 307 -8.64 -37.80 66.27
C MET A 307 -8.99 -39.26 66.55
N LYS A 308 -9.27 -40.08 65.52
CA LYS A 308 -9.49 -41.54 65.69
C LYS A 308 -8.27 -42.24 66.32
N LYS A 309 -7.05 -41.83 65.93
CA LYS A 309 -5.81 -42.35 66.54
C LYS A 309 -5.66 -41.90 68.00
N VAL A 310 -6.06 -40.69 68.35
CA VAL A 310 -6.03 -40.19 69.73
C VAL A 310 -7.09 -40.88 70.57
N ASP A 311 -8.32 -41.04 70.08
CA ASP A 311 -9.40 -41.72 70.79
C ASP A 311 -9.10 -43.20 71.08
N THR A 312 -8.30 -43.85 70.23
CA THR A 312 -7.86 -45.24 70.45
C THR A 312 -6.67 -45.36 71.41
N GLN A 313 -5.93 -44.28 71.66
CA GLN A 313 -4.85 -44.26 72.65
C GLN A 313 -5.44 -44.23 74.07
N LYS A 314 -5.04 -45.19 74.91
CA LYS A 314 -5.54 -45.35 76.29
C LYS A 314 -4.85 -44.43 77.32
N LEU A 315 -4.15 -43.39 76.88
CA LEU A 315 -3.42 -42.48 77.76
C LEU A 315 -4.30 -41.28 78.11
N ASN A 316 -4.67 -41.16 79.39
CA ASN A 316 -5.45 -40.04 79.90
C ASN A 316 -4.50 -38.82 80.10
N VAL A 317 -5.01 -37.59 80.01
CA VAL A 317 -4.23 -36.35 80.27
C VAL A 317 -3.52 -36.42 81.62
N ARG A 318 -4.17 -37.04 82.61
CA ARG A 318 -3.60 -37.31 83.93
C ARG A 318 -2.38 -38.24 83.91
N ASP A 319 -2.32 -39.18 82.97
CA ASP A 319 -1.17 -40.09 82.81
C ASP A 319 0.01 -39.36 82.16
N VAL A 320 -0.26 -38.43 81.23
CA VAL A 320 0.77 -37.54 80.65
C VAL A 320 1.33 -36.59 81.71
N GLU A 321 0.48 -35.98 82.54
CA GLU A 321 0.91 -35.14 83.66
C GLU A 321 1.68 -35.93 84.73
N ARG A 322 1.30 -37.19 84.98
CA ARG A 322 2.05 -38.09 85.86
C ARG A 322 3.43 -38.40 85.29
N MET A 323 3.51 -38.73 84.01
CA MET A 323 4.76 -39.00 83.31
C MET A 323 5.66 -37.76 83.30
N GLN A 324 5.11 -36.57 83.09
CA GLN A 324 5.86 -35.32 83.15
C GLN A 324 6.44 -35.07 84.55
N ARG A 325 5.68 -35.34 85.62
CA ARG A 325 6.18 -35.25 87.00
C ARG A 325 7.25 -36.29 87.30
N GLU A 326 7.12 -37.52 86.79
CA GLU A 326 8.12 -38.56 86.92
C GLU A 326 9.41 -38.20 86.17
N ILE A 327 9.32 -37.62 84.97
CA ILE A 327 10.47 -37.10 84.21
C ILE A 327 11.17 -35.99 85.00
N GLN A 328 10.44 -35.00 85.49
CA GLN A 328 11.02 -33.91 86.30
C GLN A 328 11.69 -34.42 87.59
N ALA A 329 11.13 -35.46 88.23
CA ALA A 329 11.75 -36.09 89.39
C ALA A 329 13.07 -36.81 89.03
N VAL A 330 13.09 -37.53 87.91
CA VAL A 330 14.30 -38.19 87.39
C VAL A 330 15.37 -37.15 87.02
N GLU A 331 15.01 -36.05 86.36
CA GLU A 331 15.95 -34.96 86.03
C GLU A 331 16.57 -34.31 87.28
N HIS A 332 15.77 -34.11 88.34
CA HIS A 332 16.26 -33.62 89.61
C HIS A 332 17.23 -34.61 90.27
N ASP A 333 16.91 -35.91 90.24
CA ASP A 333 17.78 -36.95 90.78
C ASP A 333 19.08 -37.10 89.99
N ILE A 334 19.04 -36.96 88.66
CA ILE A 334 20.24 -36.90 87.80
C ILE A 334 21.09 -35.70 88.19
N SER A 335 20.50 -34.51 88.30
CA SER A 335 21.22 -33.29 88.67
C SER A 335 21.88 -33.40 90.04
N LYS A 336 21.20 -34.03 91.01
CA LYS A 336 21.74 -34.29 92.35
C LYS A 336 22.88 -35.31 92.30
N SER A 337 22.74 -36.37 91.51
CA SER A 337 23.79 -37.38 91.29
C SER A 337 25.01 -36.78 90.61
N ASP A 338 24.83 -35.93 89.60
CA ASP A 338 25.89 -35.24 88.88
C ASP A 338 26.65 -34.26 89.79
N ASN A 339 25.94 -33.47 90.60
CA ASN A 339 26.59 -32.61 91.61
C ASN A 339 27.37 -33.45 92.63
N GLY A 340 26.83 -34.59 93.07
CA GLY A 340 27.53 -35.54 93.93
C GLY A 340 28.81 -36.07 93.27
N LYS A 341 28.73 -36.42 91.98
CA LYS A 341 29.88 -36.85 91.17
C LYS A 341 30.94 -35.75 91.08
N VAL A 342 30.58 -34.50 90.79
CA VAL A 342 31.53 -33.37 90.75
C VAL A 342 32.26 -33.21 92.09
N THR A 343 31.54 -33.25 93.22
CA THR A 343 32.20 -33.15 94.55
C THR A 343 33.11 -34.34 94.86
N LEU A 344 32.82 -35.53 94.33
CA LEU A 344 33.70 -36.71 94.46
C LEU A 344 34.90 -36.62 93.52
N GLU A 345 34.71 -36.09 92.32
CA GLU A 345 35.80 -35.82 91.37
C GLU A 345 36.76 -34.77 91.95
N GLU A 346 36.28 -33.67 92.54
CA GLU A 346 37.12 -32.68 93.23
C GLU A 346 37.94 -33.31 94.36
N LYS A 347 37.33 -34.16 95.19
CA LYS A 347 38.06 -34.92 96.22
C LYS A 347 39.06 -35.91 95.62
N GLY A 348 38.73 -36.49 94.47
CA GLY A 348 39.64 -37.33 93.69
C GLY A 348 40.85 -36.54 93.20
N TRP A 349 40.63 -35.34 92.66
CA TRP A 349 41.69 -34.42 92.24
C TRP A 349 42.59 -33.97 93.40
N ASP A 350 42.03 -33.68 94.57
CA ASP A 350 42.82 -33.33 95.76
C ASP A 350 43.70 -34.49 96.23
N LEU A 351 43.16 -35.72 96.23
CA LEU A 351 43.90 -36.94 96.57
C LEU A 351 44.98 -37.25 95.52
N ASP A 352 44.67 -37.12 94.23
CA ASP A 352 45.64 -37.31 93.15
C ASP A 352 46.78 -36.28 93.25
N THR A 353 46.47 -35.03 93.58
CA THR A 353 47.49 -33.98 93.81
C THR A 353 48.36 -34.30 95.03
N ALA A 354 47.79 -34.90 96.08
CA ALA A 354 48.54 -35.37 97.24
C ALA A 354 49.42 -36.60 96.91
N ILE A 355 48.92 -37.53 96.09
CA ILE A 355 49.65 -38.70 95.60
C ILE A 355 50.84 -38.24 94.73
N VAL A 356 50.62 -37.36 93.76
CA VAL A 356 51.68 -36.81 92.89
C VAL A 356 52.80 -36.19 93.70
N ARG A 357 52.49 -35.32 94.69
CA ARG A 357 53.51 -34.75 95.60
C ARG A 357 54.34 -35.82 96.33
N LYS A 358 53.69 -36.91 96.77
CA LYS A 358 54.38 -38.00 97.45
C LYS A 358 55.22 -38.86 96.50
N LEU A 359 54.84 -38.95 95.23
CA LEU A 359 55.63 -39.63 94.22
C LEU A 359 56.87 -38.85 93.85
N GLU A 360 56.78 -37.52 93.74
CA GLU A 360 57.94 -36.64 93.52
C GLU A 360 58.99 -36.79 94.64
N GLU A 361 58.58 -36.91 95.91
CA GLU A 361 59.48 -37.20 97.04
C GLU A 361 60.20 -38.56 96.91
N ILE A 362 59.52 -39.58 96.38
CA ILE A 362 60.09 -40.94 96.18
C ILE A 362 60.99 -40.96 94.93
N GLU A 363 60.62 -40.30 93.84
CA GLU A 363 61.45 -40.12 92.63
C GLU A 363 62.78 -39.42 92.97
N GLY A 364 62.73 -38.38 93.80
CA GLY A 364 63.95 -37.71 94.30
C GLY A 364 64.90 -38.63 95.09
N SER A 365 64.35 -39.66 95.76
CA SER A 365 65.14 -40.68 96.46
C SER A 365 65.67 -41.77 95.49
N MET A 366 64.93 -42.10 94.43
CA MET A 366 65.32 -43.01 93.35
C MET A 366 66.47 -42.45 92.50
N GLU A 367 66.44 -41.17 92.16
CA GLU A 367 67.48 -40.50 91.36
C GLU A 367 68.88 -40.66 92.01
N GLN A 368 68.93 -40.61 93.35
CA GLN A 368 70.14 -40.84 94.14
C GLN A 368 70.64 -42.30 94.04
N VAL A 369 69.74 -43.28 93.94
CA VAL A 369 70.08 -44.72 93.78
C VAL A 369 70.52 -45.02 92.35
N ASN A 370 69.91 -44.38 91.34
CA ASN A 370 70.26 -44.56 89.94
C ASN A 370 71.60 -43.92 89.55
N GLN A 371 71.97 -42.81 90.19
CA GLN A 371 73.34 -42.28 90.09
C GLN A 371 74.39 -43.26 90.64
N ALA A 372 74.04 -44.08 91.62
CA ALA A 372 74.92 -45.15 92.11
C ALA A 372 75.00 -46.36 91.14
N LEU A 373 73.90 -46.70 90.46
CA LEU A 373 73.85 -47.74 89.41
C LEU A 373 74.59 -47.34 88.13
N ARG A 374 74.54 -46.09 87.69
CA ARG A 374 75.31 -45.60 86.51
C ARG A 374 76.84 -45.64 86.73
N LYS A 375 77.32 -45.67 87.97
CA LYS A 375 78.76 -45.89 88.28
C LYS A 375 79.18 -47.37 88.21
N LEU A 376 78.22 -48.30 88.10
CA LEU A 376 78.40 -49.75 87.97
C LEU A 376 77.83 -50.23 86.62
N ASN A 377 78.68 -50.36 85.59
CA ASN A 377 78.29 -50.87 84.26
C ASN A 377 77.84 -52.34 84.30
N LEU A 378 76.57 -52.58 84.60
CA LEU A 378 75.88 -53.87 84.44
C LEU A 378 75.06 -53.82 83.14
N ASN A 379 75.12 -54.87 82.32
CA ASN A 379 74.36 -54.97 81.04
C ASN A 379 72.88 -55.32 81.28
N VAL A 380 72.33 -54.74 82.34
CA VAL A 380 70.92 -54.69 82.71
C VAL A 380 70.73 -53.27 83.14
N GLU A 381 69.87 -52.58 82.41
CA GLU A 381 69.42 -51.25 82.77
C GLU A 381 68.47 -51.38 83.96
N PHE A 382 69.04 -51.74 85.10
CA PHE A 382 68.31 -51.68 86.35
C PHE A 382 68.34 -50.23 86.79
N HIS A 383 67.31 -49.52 86.37
CA HIS A 383 66.97 -48.23 86.90
C HIS A 383 65.90 -48.49 87.96
N TYR A 384 66.18 -48.14 89.22
CA TYR A 384 65.10 -47.97 90.18
C TYR A 384 64.07 -47.07 89.52
N THR A 385 62.85 -47.54 89.33
CA THR A 385 61.73 -46.74 88.84
C THR A 385 60.66 -46.87 89.90
N VAL A 386 60.26 -45.73 90.48
CA VAL A 386 59.18 -45.70 91.46
C VAL A 386 57.91 -46.06 90.73
N ASN A 387 57.25 -47.12 91.19
CA ASN A 387 55.92 -47.42 90.70
C ASN A 387 54.93 -46.52 91.41
N THR A 388 54.45 -45.52 90.67
CA THR A 388 53.53 -44.49 91.15
C THR A 388 52.12 -45.00 91.48
N LYS A 389 51.84 -46.29 91.22
CA LYS A 389 50.52 -46.90 91.37
C LYS A 389 50.47 -48.08 92.34
N GLY A 390 51.49 -48.28 93.17
CA GLY A 390 51.49 -49.34 94.17
C GLY A 390 50.64 -48.99 95.40
N SER A 391 49.77 -49.90 95.86
CA SER A 391 48.92 -49.66 97.04
C SER A 391 49.53 -50.19 98.35
N SER A 392 50.75 -50.74 98.29
CA SER A 392 51.53 -51.26 99.40
C SER A 392 53.02 -50.92 99.22
N PRO A 393 53.81 -50.71 100.29
CA PRO A 393 55.25 -50.41 100.18
C PRO A 393 56.08 -51.43 99.37
N VAL A 394 55.61 -52.68 99.26
CA VAL A 394 56.23 -53.76 98.46
C VAL A 394 55.93 -53.63 96.95
N GLU A 395 54.89 -52.88 96.60
CA GLU A 395 54.37 -52.64 95.25
C GLU A 395 54.82 -51.30 94.66
N VAL A 396 55.03 -50.29 95.52
CA VAL A 396 55.59 -48.97 95.13
C VAL A 396 57.08 -49.08 94.81
N LEU A 397 57.81 -49.88 95.60
CA LEU A 397 59.26 -50.10 95.43
C LEU A 397 59.60 -51.43 94.72
N GLY A 398 58.66 -52.38 94.62
CA GLY A 398 58.78 -53.63 93.85
C GLY A 398 59.92 -54.59 94.28
N THR A 399 59.69 -55.89 94.34
CA THR A 399 60.71 -56.91 94.71
C THR A 399 61.82 -57.12 93.66
N GLY A 400 61.98 -56.20 92.71
CA GLY A 400 62.89 -56.29 91.56
C GLY A 400 64.36 -56.42 91.93
N TYR A 401 64.76 -56.01 93.13
CA TYR A 401 66.10 -56.29 93.65
C TYR A 401 66.43 -57.80 93.72
N LYS A 402 65.47 -58.68 94.05
CA LYS A 402 65.74 -60.12 94.25
C LYS A 402 65.23 -61.02 93.13
N THR A 403 64.21 -60.61 92.37
CA THR A 403 63.62 -61.39 91.28
C THR A 403 63.76 -60.75 89.89
N ILE A 404 64.36 -59.55 89.74
CA ILE A 404 64.52 -58.87 88.43
C ILE A 404 65.97 -58.41 88.16
N LEU A 405 66.75 -57.83 89.06
CA LEU A 405 68.18 -57.59 88.74
C LEU A 405 68.90 -58.91 88.36
N LYS A 406 68.43 -60.02 88.93
CA LYS A 406 69.01 -61.36 88.75
C LYS A 406 68.43 -62.15 87.53
N PRO A 407 67.14 -62.04 87.16
CA PRO A 407 66.58 -62.58 85.90
C PRO A 407 66.41 -61.58 84.74
N ALA A 408 66.53 -60.25 84.91
CA ALA A 408 66.54 -59.25 83.84
C ALA A 408 67.88 -59.14 83.12
N LEU A 409 68.95 -59.74 83.65
CA LEU A 409 70.11 -60.16 82.85
C LEU A 409 69.70 -61.18 81.77
N ASN A 410 68.64 -61.97 82.01
CA ASN A 410 68.21 -63.07 81.15
C ASN A 410 66.88 -62.81 80.40
N SER A 411 66.02 -61.89 80.88
CA SER A 411 64.71 -61.54 80.30
C SER A 411 64.75 -60.35 79.35
N LEU A 412 65.75 -59.46 79.46
CA LEU A 412 66.02 -58.39 78.47
C LEU A 412 66.14 -58.95 77.04
N ALA A 413 66.52 -60.23 76.92
CA ALA A 413 66.62 -60.98 75.67
C ALA A 413 65.26 -61.42 75.08
N ASP A 414 64.23 -61.68 75.89
CA ASP A 414 62.91 -62.14 75.43
C ASP A 414 61.91 -60.99 75.19
N GLU A 415 62.11 -59.86 75.87
CA GLU A 415 61.27 -58.67 75.78
C GLU A 415 61.50 -57.89 74.47
N MET A 416 62.76 -57.83 73.98
CA MET A 416 63.09 -57.23 72.68
C MET A 416 62.39 -57.94 71.49
N ARG A 417 62.10 -59.24 71.65
CA ARG A 417 61.43 -60.08 70.65
C ARG A 417 59.91 -59.84 70.59
N MET A 418 59.27 -59.57 71.73
CA MET A 418 57.83 -59.24 71.79
C MET A 418 57.55 -57.79 71.35
N ILE A 419 58.46 -56.85 71.65
CA ILE A 419 58.38 -55.45 71.19
C ILE A 419 58.43 -55.38 69.65
N SER A 420 59.23 -56.23 68.98
CA SER A 420 59.25 -56.31 67.51
C SER A 420 57.92 -56.77 66.89
N VAL A 421 57.20 -57.69 67.54
CA VAL A 421 55.92 -58.20 67.04
C VAL A 421 54.81 -57.16 67.21
N SER A 422 54.73 -56.50 68.37
CA SER A 422 53.76 -55.42 68.60
C SER A 422 54.00 -54.21 67.69
N LYS A 423 55.26 -53.86 67.40
CA LYS A 423 55.58 -52.80 66.43
C LYS A 423 55.24 -53.16 64.99
N HIS A 424 55.22 -54.44 64.64
CA HIS A 424 54.76 -54.90 63.34
C HIS A 424 53.25 -54.73 63.17
N ASP A 425 52.47 -55.02 64.21
CA ASP A 425 51.01 -54.81 64.20
C ASP A 425 50.62 -53.32 64.09
N ASP A 426 51.34 -52.42 64.78
CA ASP A 426 51.18 -50.96 64.63
C ASP A 426 51.46 -50.48 63.19
N VAL A 427 52.47 -51.06 62.52
CA VAL A 427 52.81 -50.75 61.12
C VAL A 427 51.71 -51.22 60.17
N VAL A 428 51.12 -52.39 60.42
CA VAL A 428 50.01 -52.92 59.61
C VAL A 428 48.76 -52.02 59.74
N ASP A 429 48.48 -51.48 60.92
CA ASP A 429 47.33 -50.59 61.10
C ASP A 429 47.55 -49.19 60.50
N LEU A 430 48.79 -48.66 60.56
CA LEU A 430 49.18 -47.45 59.83
C LEU A 430 49.14 -47.67 58.30
N GLU A 431 49.49 -48.85 57.82
CA GLU A 431 49.38 -49.22 56.39
C GLU A 431 47.91 -49.28 55.94
N LYS A 432 47.02 -49.86 56.75
CA LYS A 432 45.56 -49.81 56.49
C LYS A 432 45.03 -48.37 56.48
N GLN A 433 45.50 -47.50 57.37
CA GLN A 433 45.11 -46.09 57.39
C GLN A 433 45.64 -45.35 56.16
N SER A 434 46.88 -45.61 55.75
CA SER A 434 47.46 -45.07 54.51
C SER A 434 46.66 -45.50 53.27
N GLN A 435 46.26 -46.78 53.18
CA GLN A 435 45.42 -47.27 52.09
C GLN A 435 44.03 -46.61 52.06
N ARG A 436 43.41 -46.34 53.23
CA ARG A 436 42.16 -45.57 53.29
C ARG A 436 42.34 -44.13 52.81
N ASN A 437 43.43 -43.46 53.23
CA ASN A 437 43.75 -42.11 52.77
C ASN A 437 44.05 -42.08 51.26
N ALA A 438 44.70 -43.09 50.71
CA ALA A 438 44.95 -43.22 49.28
C ALA A 438 43.65 -43.33 48.47
N LYS A 439 42.66 -44.11 48.95
CA LYS A 439 41.33 -44.18 48.33
C LYS A 439 40.60 -42.84 48.34
N VAL A 440 40.63 -42.12 49.47
CA VAL A 440 40.03 -40.78 49.58
C VAL A 440 40.73 -39.79 48.64
N LEU A 441 42.06 -39.84 48.52
CA LEU A 441 42.80 -39.00 47.58
C LEU A 441 42.43 -39.31 46.13
N GLU A 442 42.24 -40.58 45.77
CA GLU A 442 41.82 -40.99 44.43
C GLU A 442 40.38 -40.51 44.12
N GLU A 443 39.46 -40.61 45.08
CA GLU A 443 38.11 -40.04 44.95
C GLU A 443 38.16 -38.52 44.77
N LYS A 444 38.98 -37.80 45.55
CA LYS A 444 39.17 -36.35 45.39
C LYS A 444 39.81 -36.00 44.04
N ARG A 445 40.77 -36.81 43.56
CA ARG A 445 41.37 -36.66 42.22
C ARG A 445 40.32 -36.81 41.13
N ASN A 446 39.47 -37.83 41.23
CA ASN A 446 38.37 -38.05 40.29
C ASN A 446 37.35 -36.90 40.31
N CYS A 447 36.99 -36.38 41.49
CA CYS A 447 36.16 -35.18 41.60
C CYS A 447 36.82 -33.95 40.97
N LEU A 448 38.13 -33.74 41.19
CA LEU A 448 38.87 -32.64 40.56
C LEU A 448 38.92 -32.79 39.04
N SER A 449 39.14 -34.00 38.51
CA SER A 449 39.08 -34.25 37.07
C SER A 449 37.68 -33.99 36.49
N ALA A 450 36.62 -34.33 37.21
CA ALA A 450 35.25 -34.01 36.80
C ALA A 450 34.97 -32.49 36.79
N HIS A 451 35.45 -31.77 37.81
CA HIS A 451 35.36 -30.31 37.86
C HIS A 451 36.20 -29.65 36.76
N GLN A 452 37.41 -30.13 36.49
CA GLN A 452 38.26 -29.65 35.40
C GLN A 452 37.59 -29.84 34.05
N ALA A 453 37.00 -31.02 33.79
CA ALA A 453 36.26 -31.27 32.55
C ALA A 453 35.04 -30.35 32.38
N ASN A 454 34.37 -29.99 33.49
CA ASN A 454 33.26 -29.03 33.44
C ASN A 454 33.74 -27.59 33.21
N TYR A 455 34.88 -27.22 33.80
CA TYR A 455 35.55 -25.95 33.55
C TYR A 455 35.96 -25.83 32.07
N ASP A 456 36.63 -26.84 31.52
CA ASP A 456 37.08 -26.85 30.13
C ASP A 456 35.89 -26.75 29.15
N LYS A 457 34.76 -27.41 29.44
CA LYS A 457 33.51 -27.24 28.67
C LYS A 457 32.97 -25.81 28.74
N SER A 458 33.01 -25.19 29.92
CA SER A 458 32.55 -23.81 30.10
C SER A 458 33.44 -22.82 29.36
N VAL A 459 34.76 -23.04 29.37
CA VAL A 459 35.73 -22.25 28.59
C VAL A 459 35.48 -22.41 27.09
N ALA A 460 35.29 -23.62 26.58
CA ALA A 460 35.00 -23.84 25.17
C ALA A 460 33.68 -23.18 24.71
N LEU A 461 32.66 -23.14 25.59
CA LEU A 461 31.43 -22.39 25.32
C LEU A 461 31.68 -20.88 25.29
N MET A 462 32.51 -20.36 26.20
CA MET A 462 32.92 -18.96 26.19
C MET A 462 33.66 -18.59 24.90
N ASP A 463 34.66 -19.38 24.51
CA ASP A 463 35.42 -19.15 23.27
C ASP A 463 34.50 -19.18 22.03
N SER A 464 33.52 -20.09 21.99
CA SER A 464 32.53 -20.13 20.92
C SER A 464 31.64 -18.88 20.88
N LEU A 465 31.23 -18.37 22.04
CA LEU A 465 30.43 -17.15 22.15
C LEU A 465 31.25 -15.92 21.75
N ASP A 466 32.52 -15.84 22.14
CA ASP A 466 33.41 -14.74 21.75
C ASP A 466 33.60 -14.68 20.22
N VAL A 467 33.78 -15.83 19.57
CA VAL A 467 33.83 -15.92 18.10
C VAL A 467 32.49 -15.49 17.46
N GLU A 468 31.36 -15.88 18.04
CA GLU A 468 30.04 -15.46 17.56
C GLU A 468 29.85 -13.94 17.71
N ILE A 469 30.22 -13.36 18.85
CA ILE A 469 30.20 -11.92 19.10
C ILE A 469 31.08 -11.17 18.11
N GLU A 470 32.30 -11.65 17.83
CA GLU A 470 33.21 -11.03 16.86
C GLU A 470 32.64 -11.07 15.43
N ASN A 471 32.02 -12.19 15.04
CA ASN A 471 31.34 -12.34 13.76
C ASN A 471 30.13 -11.41 13.64
N HIS A 472 29.33 -11.30 14.70
CA HIS A 472 28.21 -10.36 14.76
C HIS A 472 28.69 -8.91 14.69
N GLY A 473 29.74 -8.55 15.42
CA GLY A 473 30.36 -7.22 15.37
C GLY A 473 30.86 -6.89 13.96
N SER A 474 31.51 -7.84 13.30
CA SER A 474 32.00 -7.68 11.92
C SER A 474 30.87 -7.50 10.91
N ARG A 475 29.77 -8.26 11.05
CA ARG A 475 28.55 -8.08 10.24
C ARG A 475 27.93 -6.71 10.45
N CYS A 476 27.68 -6.32 11.70
CA CYS A 476 27.10 -5.01 12.01
C CYS A 476 27.95 -3.86 11.46
N LYS A 477 29.28 -3.97 11.51
CA LYS A 477 30.19 -2.98 10.93
C LYS A 477 30.08 -2.90 9.40
N ASN A 478 29.91 -4.03 8.72
CA ASN A 478 29.72 -4.06 7.27
C ASN A 478 28.34 -3.50 6.88
N ASP A 479 27.29 -3.88 7.61
CA ASP A 479 25.93 -3.37 7.39
C ASP A 479 25.87 -1.86 7.61
N ALA A 480 26.51 -1.35 8.67
CA ALA A 480 26.62 0.09 8.92
C ALA A 480 27.30 0.83 7.76
N ARG A 481 28.40 0.28 7.21
CA ARG A 481 29.07 0.86 6.02
C ARG A 481 28.19 0.84 4.77
N LEU A 482 27.39 -0.21 4.58
CA LEU A 482 26.44 -0.28 3.46
C LEU A 482 25.38 0.81 3.57
N ILE A 483 24.79 0.96 4.76
CA ILE A 483 23.78 1.99 5.02
C ILE A 483 24.38 3.40 4.86
N GLU A 484 25.60 3.63 5.35
CA GLU A 484 26.30 4.92 5.20
C GLU A 484 26.51 5.27 3.72
N ASN A 485 27.02 4.34 2.91
CA ASN A 485 27.18 4.54 1.46
C ASN A 485 25.84 4.79 0.75
N GLU A 486 24.77 4.08 1.14
CA GLU A 486 23.42 4.31 0.59
C GLU A 486 22.88 5.68 0.97
N LEU A 487 23.13 6.12 2.20
CA LEU A 487 22.71 7.43 2.70
C LEU A 487 23.46 8.55 1.98
N GLU A 488 24.78 8.44 1.80
CA GLU A 488 25.58 9.39 1.00
C GLU A 488 25.06 9.48 -0.45
N LYS A 489 24.73 8.33 -1.06
CA LYS A 489 24.15 8.31 -2.41
C LYS A 489 22.79 9.03 -2.44
N LYS A 490 21.93 8.77 -1.45
CA LYS A 490 20.61 9.40 -1.34
C LYS A 490 20.71 10.90 -1.06
N GLU A 491 21.65 11.33 -0.24
CA GLU A 491 21.94 12.73 0.03
C GLU A 491 22.41 13.45 -1.26
N HIS A 492 23.27 12.80 -2.05
CA HIS A 492 23.69 13.34 -3.34
C HIS A 492 22.51 13.47 -4.32
N GLU A 493 21.67 12.43 -4.42
CA GLU A 493 20.44 12.45 -5.24
C GLU A 493 19.50 13.59 -4.78
N LEU A 494 19.30 13.74 -3.47
CA LEU A 494 18.44 14.78 -2.91
C LEU A 494 19.01 16.18 -3.18
N SER A 495 20.32 16.38 -3.03
CA SER A 495 21.00 17.64 -3.37
C SER A 495 20.86 17.99 -4.86
N THR A 496 20.90 17.00 -5.75
CA THR A 496 20.66 17.24 -7.19
C THR A 496 19.21 17.67 -7.45
N VAL A 497 18.23 16.98 -6.87
CA VAL A 497 16.81 17.33 -7.01
C VAL A 497 16.52 18.70 -6.40
N GLU A 498 17.12 19.05 -5.27
CA GLU A 498 16.98 20.36 -4.63
C GLU A 498 17.52 21.48 -5.55
N LYS A 499 18.68 21.27 -6.18
CA LYS A 499 19.22 22.23 -7.16
C LYS A 499 18.32 22.39 -8.38
N GLU A 500 17.75 21.30 -8.89
CA GLU A 500 16.81 21.33 -10.02
C GLU A 500 15.52 22.07 -9.63
N ALA A 501 14.94 21.76 -8.47
CA ALA A 501 13.74 22.42 -7.95
C ALA A 501 13.99 23.91 -7.71
N HIS A 502 15.14 24.28 -7.14
CA HIS A 502 15.53 25.68 -6.96
C HIS A 502 15.69 26.40 -8.31
N GLY A 503 16.27 25.72 -9.31
CA GLY A 503 16.36 26.24 -10.68
C GLY A 503 15.00 26.47 -11.33
N LEU A 504 14.07 25.53 -11.19
CA LEU A 504 12.69 25.66 -11.69
C LEU A 504 11.93 26.79 -11.00
N LEU A 505 12.06 26.90 -9.67
CA LEU A 505 11.44 27.97 -8.90
C LEU A 505 11.95 29.34 -9.37
N LYS A 506 13.27 29.52 -9.46
CA LYS A 506 13.89 30.76 -9.94
C LYS A 506 13.45 31.11 -11.37
N ASN A 507 13.38 30.13 -12.26
CA ASN A 507 12.87 30.34 -13.61
C ASN A 507 11.40 30.77 -13.62
N SER A 508 10.57 30.20 -12.74
CA SER A 508 9.16 30.57 -12.60
C SER A 508 8.97 31.97 -12.01
N GLU A 509 9.78 32.35 -11.02
CA GLU A 509 9.79 33.70 -10.43
C GLU A 509 10.16 34.75 -11.45
N ASN A 510 11.22 34.51 -12.24
CA ASN A 510 11.61 35.42 -13.33
C ASN A 510 10.48 35.60 -14.35
N ARG A 511 9.85 34.52 -14.80
CA ARG A 511 8.72 34.58 -15.73
C ARG A 511 7.53 35.35 -15.17
N LEU A 512 7.25 35.20 -13.88
CA LEU A 512 6.20 35.96 -13.20
C LEU A 512 6.53 37.45 -13.13
N GLN A 513 7.80 37.78 -12.85
CA GLN A 513 8.26 39.17 -12.81
C GLN A 513 8.19 39.83 -14.19
N ASP A 514 8.60 39.11 -15.25
CA ASP A 514 8.48 39.58 -16.64
C ASP A 514 7.01 39.82 -17.02
N ALA A 515 6.12 38.87 -16.69
CA ALA A 515 4.69 39.00 -16.95
C ALA A 515 4.06 40.19 -16.18
N LYS A 516 4.48 40.42 -14.94
CA LYS A 516 4.05 41.61 -14.17
C LYS A 516 4.52 42.90 -14.85
N GLN A 517 5.78 42.99 -15.25
CA GLN A 517 6.29 44.17 -15.96
C GLN A 517 5.54 44.41 -17.27
N GLN A 518 5.25 43.36 -18.03
CA GLN A 518 4.50 43.47 -19.27
C GLN A 518 3.06 43.94 -19.01
N SER A 519 2.37 43.37 -18.01
CA SER A 519 1.03 43.81 -17.60
C SER A 519 1.02 45.27 -17.14
N ASP A 520 2.02 45.70 -16.37
CA ASP A 520 2.16 47.08 -15.91
C ASP A 520 2.38 48.04 -17.09
N GLN A 521 3.20 47.63 -18.07
CA GLN A 521 3.43 48.40 -19.29
C GLN A 521 2.16 48.52 -20.13
N GLU A 522 1.42 47.43 -20.33
CA GLU A 522 0.14 47.42 -21.05
C GLU A 522 -0.90 48.30 -20.33
N THR A 523 -0.97 48.22 -19.00
CA THR A 523 -1.86 49.05 -18.17
C THR A 523 -1.51 50.53 -18.30
N GLN A 524 -0.22 50.88 -18.24
CA GLN A 524 0.23 52.26 -18.44
C GLN A 524 -0.06 52.77 -19.85
N LEU A 525 0.09 51.92 -20.87
CA LEU A 525 -0.19 52.27 -22.26
C LEU A 525 -1.68 52.53 -22.46
N CYS A 526 -2.54 51.66 -21.92
CA CYS A 526 -3.99 51.84 -21.92
C CYS A 526 -4.40 53.11 -21.16
N ALA A 527 -3.80 53.37 -19.99
CA ALA A 527 -4.06 54.58 -19.22
C ALA A 527 -3.66 55.86 -19.99
N ARG A 528 -2.54 55.85 -20.72
CA ARG A 528 -2.13 56.96 -21.59
C ARG A 528 -3.11 57.17 -22.74
N GLN A 529 -3.53 56.10 -23.42
CA GLN A 529 -4.52 56.18 -24.50
C GLN A 529 -5.86 56.73 -24.00
N LEU A 530 -6.30 56.33 -22.79
CA LEU A 530 -7.49 56.87 -22.15
C LEU A 530 -7.36 58.36 -21.84
N LEU A 531 -6.22 58.81 -21.32
CA LEU A 531 -5.94 60.23 -21.08
C LEU A 531 -5.95 61.03 -22.38
N GLU A 532 -5.30 60.55 -23.44
CA GLU A 532 -5.34 61.17 -24.77
C GLU A 532 -6.76 61.29 -25.32
N LEU A 533 -7.58 60.25 -25.11
CA LEU A 533 -8.98 60.27 -25.51
C LEU A 533 -9.78 61.31 -24.71
N ILE A 534 -9.59 61.37 -23.38
CA ILE A 534 -10.22 62.37 -22.51
C ILE A 534 -9.84 63.78 -22.95
N ASP A 535 -8.57 64.05 -23.22
CA ASP A 535 -8.09 65.34 -23.71
C ASP A 535 -8.77 65.68 -25.06
N SER A 536 -8.85 64.74 -26.00
CA SER A 536 -9.55 64.96 -27.29
C SER A 536 -11.04 65.25 -27.14
N VAL A 537 -11.71 64.61 -26.17
CA VAL A 537 -13.13 64.85 -25.85
C VAL A 537 -13.31 66.20 -25.16
N ALA A 538 -12.37 66.59 -24.28
CA ALA A 538 -12.37 67.90 -23.64
C ALA A 538 -12.19 69.01 -24.68
N ASP A 539 -11.23 68.86 -25.60
CA ASP A 539 -11.00 69.79 -26.72
C ASP A 539 -12.25 69.91 -27.61
N TYR A 540 -12.88 68.78 -27.96
CA TYR A 540 -14.12 68.79 -28.74
C TYR A 540 -15.27 69.45 -27.98
N LYS A 541 -15.39 69.21 -26.67
CA LYS A 541 -16.39 69.85 -25.81
C LYS A 541 -16.18 71.36 -25.77
N GLU A 542 -14.94 71.82 -25.59
CA GLU A 542 -14.61 73.26 -25.56
C GLU A 542 -14.90 73.92 -26.92
N PHE A 543 -14.56 73.24 -28.02
CA PHE A 543 -14.93 73.66 -29.38
C PHE A 543 -16.45 73.79 -29.56
N MET A 544 -17.22 72.81 -29.10
CA MET A 544 -18.68 72.81 -29.17
C MET A 544 -19.29 73.90 -28.29
N GLU A 545 -18.79 74.09 -27.06
CA GLU A 545 -19.22 75.18 -26.17
C GLU A 545 -18.93 76.55 -26.80
N ALA A 546 -17.75 76.74 -27.40
CA ALA A 546 -17.40 77.97 -28.11
C ALA A 546 -18.33 78.21 -29.32
N THR A 547 -18.63 77.18 -30.11
CA THR A 547 -19.54 77.25 -31.26
C THR A 547 -20.96 77.59 -30.83
N ILE A 548 -21.47 76.93 -29.78
CA ILE A 548 -22.80 77.22 -29.20
C ILE A 548 -22.85 78.64 -28.66
N SER A 549 -21.81 79.10 -27.96
CA SER A 549 -21.73 80.47 -27.44
C SER A 549 -21.71 81.49 -28.57
N GLY A 550 -20.97 81.21 -29.66
CA GLY A 550 -20.96 82.00 -30.89
C GLY A 550 -22.33 82.09 -31.55
N MET A 551 -22.99 80.95 -31.77
CA MET A 551 -24.36 80.91 -32.30
C MET A 551 -25.35 81.65 -31.39
N LYS A 552 -25.22 81.51 -30.06
CA LYS A 552 -26.06 82.25 -29.10
C LYS A 552 -25.87 83.75 -29.24
N LYS A 553 -24.63 84.21 -29.43
CA LYS A 553 -24.31 85.61 -29.65
C LYS A 553 -24.92 86.14 -30.94
N GLU A 554 -24.80 85.41 -32.06
CA GLU A 554 -25.47 85.75 -33.32
C GLU A 554 -27.00 85.76 -33.18
N LEU A 555 -27.56 84.85 -32.38
CA LEU A 555 -29.00 84.79 -32.10
C LEU A 555 -29.46 85.99 -31.25
N TYR A 556 -28.67 86.40 -30.26
CA TYR A 556 -28.94 87.63 -29.50
C TYR A 556 -28.77 88.89 -30.36
N GLU A 557 -27.76 88.95 -31.23
CA GLU A 557 -27.54 90.08 -32.15
C GLU A 557 -28.66 90.18 -33.20
N THR A 558 -29.18 89.06 -33.70
CA THR A 558 -30.35 89.03 -34.61
C THR A 558 -31.65 89.36 -33.87
N VAL A 559 -31.83 88.90 -32.64
CA VAL A 559 -32.96 89.30 -31.78
C VAL A 559 -32.90 90.80 -31.45
N ASP A 560 -31.74 91.37 -31.16
CA ASP A 560 -31.56 92.82 -30.96
C ASP A 560 -31.77 93.61 -32.27
N TYR A 561 -31.32 93.08 -33.41
CA TYR A 561 -31.60 93.66 -34.72
C TYR A 561 -33.10 93.67 -35.03
N ILE A 562 -33.83 92.59 -34.75
CA ILE A 562 -35.28 92.49 -34.90
C ILE A 562 -36.00 93.38 -33.87
N SER A 563 -35.47 93.51 -32.66
CA SER A 563 -36.04 94.36 -31.60
C SER A 563 -35.81 95.86 -31.84
N SER A 564 -34.80 96.23 -32.62
CA SER A 564 -34.53 97.62 -33.05
C SER A 564 -35.31 98.05 -34.30
N LEU A 565 -36.01 97.13 -34.96
CA LEU A 565 -36.80 97.38 -36.18
C LEU A 565 -38.08 98.24 -36.02
N PRO A 566 -38.59 98.63 -34.83
CA PRO A 566 -39.63 99.67 -34.70
C PRO A 566 -39.07 101.06 -34.33
N SER A 567 -37.84 101.40 -34.71
CA SER A 567 -37.30 102.77 -34.57
C SER A 567 -36.75 103.39 -35.87
N LYS A 568 -36.95 102.73 -37.03
CA LYS A 568 -36.76 103.31 -38.37
C LYS A 568 -38.10 103.63 -39.04
N ALA A 569 -38.75 104.68 -38.55
CA ALA A 569 -39.70 105.47 -39.34
C ALA A 569 -39.67 106.92 -38.81
N VAL A 570 -38.89 107.79 -39.46
CA VAL A 570 -39.37 108.97 -40.22
C VAL A 570 -38.89 110.30 -39.57
N PRO A 571 -38.61 111.34 -40.38
CA PRO A 571 -37.48 112.28 -40.23
C PRO A 571 -37.89 113.71 -39.89
N THR A 572 -36.92 114.62 -39.72
CA THR A 572 -36.85 115.94 -40.41
C THR A 572 -35.65 116.79 -39.98
N SER A 573 -35.09 117.48 -40.98
CA SER A 573 -34.19 118.66 -40.98
C SER A 573 -32.71 118.50 -40.66
#